data_AF-A0A0G1XQP0-F1
#
_entry.id   AF-A0A0G1XQP0-F1
#
_cell.length_a   1.000
_cell.length_b   1.000
_cell.length_c   1.000
_cell.angle_alpha   90.00
_cell.angle_beta   90.00
_cell.angle_gamma   90.00
#
_symmetry.space_group_name_H-M   'P 1'
#
loop_
_entity.id
_entity.type
_entity.pdbx_description
1 polymer ?
#
loop_
_entity_poly.entity_id
_entity_poly.type
_entity_poly.pdbx_seq_one_letter_code
_entity_poly.pdbx_strand_id
1 'polypeptide(L)'
;MDILPFADMGATAWDAFCDESREAWLRHTTTFMTFGETMGEENHNLSFSLMEGGTIRAVVPIMVQTQGGVRVCSVGGHPTPYPALAEDLTPHERVTALDLIFGEIDRRAREHHSTSIRMFVDPLTEPVVQNEVLVNPLLERGYRDTSIHTSCVDLTQIEETLLQKMASRRRRYITAAERTGTYSVEVFDAHTITKEVFDAYVELYSNAAGRVVWSEPHTQGTLNLIRAGAGLLVLLRASGESGYRAGHMVMLYKQRAYDLSSAIVPAYRHDHDIGAVMQWESMRYLKHSGYSHYEIGWLLPQTEEYSHKERSISHFKSLFGGEVLPLFRGEKYYNIEESLIV
;
A
#
# COMPACT_ATOMS: atom_id res chain seq x y z
N MET A 1 -15.18 25.07 -11.13
CA MET A 1 -14.09 24.30 -10.49
C MET A 1 -12.87 24.38 -11.39
N ASP A 2 -11.73 24.72 -10.82
CA ASP A 2 -10.46 24.90 -11.54
C ASP A 2 -9.51 23.75 -11.25
N ILE A 3 -8.67 23.37 -12.20
CA ILE A 3 -7.65 22.34 -12.01
C ILE A 3 -6.32 23.04 -11.71
N LEU A 4 -5.70 22.67 -10.59
CA LEU A 4 -4.39 23.19 -10.20
C LEU A 4 -3.36 22.05 -10.12
N PRO A 5 -2.24 22.11 -10.85
CA PRO A 5 -1.14 21.16 -10.69
C PRO A 5 -0.63 21.12 -9.24
N PHE A 6 -0.17 19.96 -8.78
CA PHE A 6 0.41 19.81 -7.43
C PHE A 6 1.55 20.80 -7.17
N ALA A 7 2.39 21.07 -8.18
CA ALA A 7 3.50 22.01 -8.10
C ALA A 7 3.08 23.45 -7.70
N ASP A 8 1.84 23.84 -8.03
CA ASP A 8 1.30 25.17 -7.75
C ASP A 8 0.47 25.22 -6.43
N MET A 9 0.11 24.06 -5.86
CA MET A 9 -0.66 23.96 -4.61
C MET A 9 0.22 24.04 -3.37
N GLY A 10 1.38 23.36 -3.42
CA GLY A 10 2.24 23.15 -2.27
C GLY A 10 1.79 22.01 -1.35
N ALA A 11 2.75 21.40 -0.65
CA ALA A 11 2.53 20.19 0.13
C ALA A 11 1.60 20.37 1.34
N THR A 12 1.69 21.51 2.03
CA THR A 12 0.93 21.75 3.27
C THR A 12 -0.58 21.76 3.04
N ALA A 13 -1.07 22.47 2.00
CA ALA A 13 -2.50 22.52 1.70
C ALA A 13 -3.02 21.15 1.24
N TRP A 14 -2.22 20.44 0.44
CA TRP A 14 -2.53 19.11 -0.05
C TRP A 14 -2.66 18.08 1.08
N ASP A 15 -1.70 18.03 2.00
CA ASP A 15 -1.71 17.07 3.10
C ASP A 15 -2.79 17.42 4.13
N ALA A 16 -3.07 18.70 4.37
CA ALA A 16 -4.21 19.11 5.21
C ALA A 16 -5.54 18.57 4.65
N PHE A 17 -5.74 18.66 3.33
CA PHE A 17 -6.90 18.03 2.70
C PHE A 17 -6.91 16.50 2.88
N CYS A 18 -5.76 15.85 2.71
CA CYS A 18 -5.66 14.41 2.89
C CYS A 18 -6.00 14.00 4.33
N ASP A 19 -5.56 14.76 5.33
CA ASP A 19 -5.83 14.50 6.74
C ASP A 19 -7.32 14.63 7.07
N GLU A 20 -8.02 15.58 6.44
CA GLU A 20 -9.45 15.81 6.64
C GLU A 20 -10.34 14.83 5.85
N SER A 21 -9.97 14.46 4.62
CA SER A 21 -10.85 13.64 3.74
C SER A 21 -10.93 12.17 4.17
N ARG A 22 -12.14 11.66 4.43
CA ARG A 22 -12.42 10.22 4.62
C ARG A 22 -12.00 9.33 3.45
N GLU A 23 -11.91 9.89 2.25
CA GLU A 23 -11.53 9.19 1.00
C GLU A 23 -10.03 9.17 0.75
N ALA A 24 -9.25 9.92 1.54
CA ALA A 24 -7.80 9.92 1.44
C ALA A 24 -7.17 8.89 2.38
N TRP A 25 -6.12 8.25 1.86
CA TRP A 25 -5.19 7.40 2.59
C TRP A 25 -3.75 7.85 2.37
N LEU A 26 -2.75 7.21 3.01
CA LEU A 26 -1.33 7.56 2.90
C LEU A 26 -0.88 7.78 1.46
N ARG A 27 -1.40 6.96 0.52
CA ARG A 27 -1.03 7.00 -0.89
C ARG A 27 -1.43 8.28 -1.61
N HIS A 28 -2.25 9.12 -0.97
CA HIS A 28 -2.61 10.44 -1.44
C HIS A 28 -1.66 11.53 -0.95
N THR A 29 -0.97 11.31 0.18
CA THR A 29 -0.12 12.33 0.81
C THR A 29 1.12 12.64 -0.01
N THR A 30 1.69 13.83 0.20
CA THR A 30 2.97 14.22 -0.40
C THR A 30 4.12 13.33 0.04
N THR A 31 4.05 12.78 1.26
CA THR A 31 5.00 11.81 1.78
C THR A 31 5.06 10.57 0.88
N PHE A 32 3.91 9.99 0.53
CA PHE A 32 3.89 8.84 -0.38
C PHE A 32 4.21 9.23 -1.82
N MET A 33 3.79 10.41 -2.28
CA MET A 33 4.14 10.86 -3.63
C MET A 33 5.66 10.99 -3.81
N THR A 34 6.34 11.62 -2.85
CA THR A 34 7.80 11.76 -2.84
C THR A 34 8.48 10.39 -2.77
N PHE A 35 7.91 9.45 -2.00
CA PHE A 35 8.40 8.07 -1.97
C PHE A 35 8.21 7.37 -3.32
N GLY A 36 7.05 7.49 -3.95
CA GLY A 36 6.76 6.86 -5.23
C GLY A 36 7.59 7.43 -6.39
N GLU A 37 8.01 8.69 -6.33
CA GLU A 37 8.97 9.27 -7.29
C GLU A 37 10.31 8.50 -7.28
N THR A 38 10.66 7.83 -6.18
CA THR A 38 11.86 6.98 -6.09
C THR A 38 11.65 5.56 -6.64
N MET A 39 10.40 5.17 -6.93
CA MET A 39 10.01 3.84 -7.39
C MET A 39 9.86 3.79 -8.92
N GLY A 40 10.96 3.75 -9.65
CA GLY A 40 10.89 3.57 -11.11
C GLY A 40 11.91 4.39 -11.88
N GLU A 41 11.91 4.18 -13.19
CA GLU A 41 12.70 4.93 -14.15
C GLU A 41 11.82 6.00 -14.79
N GLU A 42 12.37 7.22 -14.95
CA GLU A 42 11.68 8.34 -15.58
C GLU A 42 10.31 8.67 -14.95
N ASN A 43 10.27 8.68 -13.62
CA ASN A 43 9.06 9.03 -12.88
C ASN A 43 8.74 10.52 -13.04
N HIS A 44 7.52 10.83 -13.48
CA HIS A 44 6.99 12.18 -13.48
C HIS A 44 5.70 12.25 -12.67
N ASN A 45 5.67 13.18 -11.73
CA ASN A 45 4.51 13.47 -10.92
C ASN A 45 3.52 14.35 -11.71
N LEU A 46 2.37 13.78 -12.04
CA LEU A 46 1.28 14.43 -12.78
C LEU A 46 0.10 14.77 -11.87
N SER A 47 0.32 14.77 -10.56
CA SER A 47 -0.75 14.98 -9.58
C SER A 47 -1.34 16.39 -9.68
N PHE A 48 -2.62 16.51 -9.31
CA PHE A 48 -3.35 17.77 -9.34
C PHE A 48 -4.51 17.76 -8.36
N SER A 49 -5.03 18.95 -8.10
CA SER A 49 -6.22 19.17 -7.27
C SER A 49 -7.32 19.84 -8.08
N LEU A 50 -8.56 19.60 -7.65
CA LEU A 50 -9.73 20.34 -8.11
C LEU A 50 -10.04 21.44 -7.09
N MET A 51 -10.19 22.67 -7.55
CA MET A 51 -10.38 23.86 -6.73
C MET A 51 -11.75 24.49 -6.96
N GLU A 52 -12.35 25.05 -5.91
CA GLU A 52 -13.56 25.85 -6.00
C GLU A 52 -13.53 26.96 -4.95
N GLY A 53 -13.61 28.22 -5.40
CA GLY A 53 -13.58 29.37 -4.49
C GLY A 53 -12.30 29.48 -3.65
N GLY A 54 -11.18 28.93 -4.11
CA GLY A 54 -9.92 28.87 -3.37
C GLY A 54 -9.78 27.67 -2.42
N THR A 55 -10.79 26.80 -2.33
CA THR A 55 -10.79 25.60 -1.50
C THR A 55 -10.53 24.35 -2.34
N ILE A 56 -9.75 23.41 -1.80
CA ILE A 56 -9.54 22.09 -2.41
C ILE A 56 -10.83 21.27 -2.30
N ARG A 57 -11.35 20.81 -3.43
CA ARG A 57 -12.53 19.92 -3.51
C ARG A 57 -12.15 18.47 -3.80
N ALA A 58 -10.97 18.25 -4.36
CA ALA A 58 -10.41 16.91 -4.54
C ALA A 58 -8.88 16.96 -4.71
N VAL A 59 -8.21 15.86 -4.36
CA VAL A 59 -6.81 15.62 -4.71
C VAL A 59 -6.68 14.34 -5.54
N VAL A 60 -5.77 14.38 -6.51
CA VAL A 60 -5.62 13.32 -7.52
C VAL A 60 -4.13 12.98 -7.67
N PRO A 61 -3.63 11.98 -6.94
CA PRO A 61 -2.26 11.50 -7.05
C PRO A 61 -2.09 10.69 -8.33
N ILE A 62 -1.18 11.12 -9.22
CA ILE A 62 -0.86 10.41 -10.45
C ILE A 62 0.63 10.52 -10.73
N MET A 63 1.24 9.39 -11.03
CA MET A 63 2.59 9.33 -11.58
C MET A 63 2.55 8.62 -12.92
N VAL A 64 3.40 9.07 -13.84
CA VAL A 64 3.77 8.31 -15.04
C VAL A 64 5.19 7.79 -14.88
N GLN A 65 5.41 6.55 -15.29
CA GLN A 65 6.70 5.90 -15.23
C GLN A 65 6.93 5.04 -16.46
N THR A 66 8.19 4.76 -16.79
CA THR A 66 8.55 3.86 -17.88
C THR A 66 8.69 2.42 -17.34
N GLN A 67 7.91 1.48 -17.90
CA GLN A 67 7.94 0.05 -17.59
C GLN A 67 8.11 -0.75 -18.87
N GLY A 68 9.19 -1.53 -18.97
CA GLY A 68 9.42 -2.36 -20.16
C GLY A 68 9.49 -1.55 -21.47
N GLY A 69 9.93 -0.28 -21.41
CA GLY A 69 10.01 0.63 -22.55
C GLY A 69 8.72 1.37 -22.90
N VAL A 70 7.62 1.13 -22.19
CA VAL A 70 6.34 1.85 -22.37
C VAL A 70 6.00 2.72 -21.17
N ARG A 71 5.33 3.84 -21.40
CA ARG A 71 4.89 4.75 -20.32
C ARG A 71 3.54 4.32 -19.77
N VAL A 72 3.45 4.20 -18.46
CA VAL A 72 2.22 3.76 -17.76
C VAL A 72 1.96 4.67 -16.58
N CYS A 73 0.72 5.15 -16.42
CA CYS A 73 0.31 5.87 -15.22
C CYS A 73 0.13 4.89 -14.05
N SER A 74 1.11 4.86 -13.15
CA SER A 74 1.25 3.91 -12.03
C SER A 74 2.39 4.36 -11.09
N VAL A 75 2.52 3.74 -9.92
CA VAL A 75 3.59 4.02 -8.94
C VAL A 75 4.35 2.72 -8.63
N GLY A 76 5.63 2.63 -9.01
CA GLY A 76 6.44 1.41 -8.80
C GLY A 76 5.84 0.11 -9.35
N GLY A 77 5.22 0.15 -10.54
CA GLY A 77 4.46 -0.99 -11.09
C GLY A 77 3.02 -1.14 -10.57
N HIS A 78 2.66 -0.50 -9.47
CA HIS A 78 1.35 -0.62 -8.83
C HIS A 78 0.34 0.44 -9.30
N PRO A 79 -0.97 0.15 -9.23
CA PRO A 79 -2.01 1.14 -9.53
C PRO A 79 -1.88 2.41 -8.66
N THR A 80 -2.22 3.57 -9.22
CA THR A 80 -2.30 4.84 -8.48
C THR A 80 -3.64 4.94 -7.72
N PRO A 81 -3.74 5.61 -6.57
CA PRO A 81 -5.01 5.67 -5.83
C PRO A 81 -6.10 6.42 -6.61
N TYR A 82 -7.35 6.03 -6.38
CA TYR A 82 -8.57 6.71 -6.83
C TYR A 82 -8.60 8.16 -6.29
N PRO A 83 -9.22 9.13 -6.98
CA PRO A 83 -9.33 10.50 -6.46
C PRO A 83 -9.97 10.55 -5.07
N ALA A 84 -9.43 11.37 -4.16
CA ALA A 84 -10.05 11.65 -2.87
C ALA A 84 -10.82 12.97 -2.94
N LEU A 85 -12.10 12.95 -2.61
CA LEU A 85 -13.01 14.10 -2.71
C LEU A 85 -13.33 14.70 -1.33
N ALA A 86 -13.75 15.96 -1.33
CA ALA A 86 -14.27 16.64 -0.15
C ALA A 86 -15.63 16.05 0.27
N GLU A 87 -15.87 15.98 1.57
CA GLU A 87 -17.06 15.30 2.15
C GLU A 87 -18.36 16.08 1.98
N ASP A 88 -18.26 17.40 1.92
CA ASP A 88 -19.40 18.32 1.83
C ASP A 88 -19.93 18.50 0.40
N LEU A 89 -19.38 17.78 -0.58
CA LEU A 89 -19.91 17.76 -1.95
C LEU A 89 -21.28 17.08 -1.98
N THR A 90 -22.27 17.76 -2.55
CA THR A 90 -23.56 17.15 -2.87
C THR A 90 -23.38 16.04 -3.93
N PRO A 91 -24.34 15.11 -4.06
CA PRO A 91 -24.26 14.05 -5.08
C PRO A 91 -24.04 14.58 -6.52
N HIS A 92 -24.65 15.71 -6.86
CA HIS A 92 -24.48 16.34 -8.17
C HIS A 92 -23.08 16.95 -8.35
N GLU A 93 -22.58 17.66 -7.35
CA GLU A 93 -21.22 18.22 -7.38
C GLU A 93 -20.17 17.11 -7.43
N ARG A 94 -20.41 15.99 -6.74
CA ARG A 94 -19.53 14.82 -6.78
C ARG A 94 -19.42 14.23 -8.18
N VAL A 95 -20.55 14.05 -8.87
CA VAL A 95 -20.55 13.57 -10.27
C VAL A 95 -19.79 14.56 -11.17
N THR A 96 -20.08 15.85 -11.04
CA THR A 96 -19.44 16.91 -11.82
C THR A 96 -17.92 16.96 -11.58
N ALA A 97 -17.49 16.86 -10.32
CA ALA A 97 -16.09 16.83 -9.94
C ALA A 97 -15.38 15.61 -10.54
N LEU A 98 -15.99 14.43 -10.45
CA LEU A 98 -15.43 13.21 -11.04
C LEU A 98 -15.33 13.28 -12.56
N ASP A 99 -16.32 13.86 -13.26
CA ASP A 99 -16.26 14.06 -14.71
C ASP A 99 -15.06 14.94 -15.10
N LEU A 100 -14.86 16.06 -14.40
CA LEU A 100 -13.71 16.95 -14.61
C LEU A 100 -12.39 16.25 -14.31
N ILE A 101 -12.32 15.54 -13.18
CA ILE A 101 -11.12 14.81 -12.76
C ILE A 101 -10.76 13.76 -13.81
N PHE A 102 -11.66 12.84 -14.16
CA PHE A 102 -11.34 11.77 -15.10
C PHE A 102 -11.05 12.28 -16.52
N GLY A 103 -11.68 13.39 -16.94
CA GLY A 103 -11.30 14.09 -18.17
C GLY A 103 -9.86 14.62 -18.14
N GLU A 104 -9.44 15.18 -17.00
CA GLU A 104 -8.09 15.68 -16.80
C GLU A 104 -7.05 14.56 -16.70
N ILE A 105 -7.38 13.45 -16.04
CA ILE A 105 -6.56 12.24 -16.00
C ILE A 105 -6.27 11.76 -17.42
N ASP A 106 -7.31 11.64 -18.23
CA ASP A 106 -7.22 11.23 -19.63
C ASP A 106 -6.39 12.20 -20.48
N ARG A 107 -6.53 13.51 -20.26
CA ARG A 107 -5.72 14.53 -20.95
C ARG A 107 -4.25 14.38 -20.61
N ARG A 108 -3.89 14.34 -19.33
CA ARG A 108 -2.50 14.21 -18.85
C ARG A 108 -1.87 12.89 -19.32
N ALA A 109 -2.59 11.78 -19.24
CA ALA A 109 -2.09 10.50 -19.71
C ALA A 109 -1.72 10.52 -21.20
N ARG A 110 -2.57 11.13 -22.06
CA ARG A 110 -2.29 11.27 -23.49
C ARG A 110 -1.13 12.21 -23.79
N GLU A 111 -1.07 13.36 -23.10
CA GLU A 111 0.03 14.32 -23.25
C GLU A 111 1.39 13.75 -22.86
N HIS A 112 1.42 12.84 -21.90
CA HIS A 112 2.63 12.14 -21.49
C HIS A 112 2.89 10.85 -22.26
N HIS A 113 2.07 10.55 -23.27
CA HIS A 113 2.15 9.35 -24.12
C HIS A 113 2.05 8.04 -23.32
N SER A 114 1.28 8.03 -22.23
CA SER A 114 1.01 6.80 -21.48
C SER A 114 0.15 5.84 -22.31
N THR A 115 0.54 4.57 -22.36
CA THR A 115 -0.22 3.51 -23.04
C THR A 115 -1.43 3.07 -22.22
N SER A 116 -1.32 3.12 -20.90
CA SER A 116 -2.42 2.83 -19.97
C SER A 116 -2.31 3.59 -18.65
N ILE A 117 -3.41 3.58 -17.90
CA ILE A 117 -3.48 3.97 -16.50
C ILE A 117 -4.10 2.85 -15.68
N ARG A 118 -3.51 2.60 -14.50
CA ARG A 118 -4.02 1.66 -13.51
C ARG A 118 -4.41 2.42 -12.26
N MET A 119 -5.65 2.25 -11.80
CA MET A 119 -6.13 2.87 -10.57
C MET A 119 -6.71 1.84 -9.60
N PHE A 120 -6.78 2.21 -8.33
CA PHE A 120 -7.49 1.43 -7.33
C PHE A 120 -8.12 2.28 -6.23
N VAL A 121 -9.21 1.80 -5.65
CA VAL A 121 -9.78 2.38 -4.43
C VAL A 121 -9.03 1.77 -3.25
N ASP A 122 -8.39 2.62 -2.45
CA ASP A 122 -7.57 2.17 -1.33
C ASP A 122 -8.45 1.55 -0.24
N PRO A 123 -8.24 0.27 0.13
CA PRO A 123 -9.14 -0.46 1.01
C PRO A 123 -9.06 0.03 2.46
N LEU A 124 -8.05 0.84 2.80
CA LEU A 124 -7.91 1.48 4.10
C LEU A 124 -8.55 2.87 4.16
N THR A 125 -9.27 3.32 3.13
CA THR A 125 -10.11 4.52 3.21
C THR A 125 -11.36 4.25 4.03
N GLU A 126 -11.91 5.29 4.65
CA GLU A 126 -13.06 5.12 5.55
C GLU A 126 -14.30 4.54 4.85
N PRO A 127 -14.68 5.00 3.65
CA PRO A 127 -15.82 4.42 2.93
C PRO A 127 -15.67 2.93 2.61
N VAL A 128 -14.45 2.42 2.39
CA VAL A 128 -14.26 0.99 2.12
C VAL A 128 -14.34 0.17 3.41
N VAL A 129 -13.65 0.58 4.49
CA VAL A 129 -13.71 -0.16 5.76
C VAL A 129 -15.11 -0.13 6.39
N GLN A 130 -15.90 0.91 6.12
CA GLN A 130 -17.31 1.01 6.56
C GLN A 130 -18.31 0.37 5.56
N ASN A 131 -17.80 -0.26 4.49
CA ASN A 131 -18.62 -0.92 3.47
C ASN A 131 -19.65 0.02 2.79
N GLU A 132 -19.28 1.30 2.62
CA GLU A 132 -20.06 2.31 1.89
C GLU A 132 -19.83 2.23 0.37
N VAL A 133 -18.69 1.68 -0.07
CA VAL A 133 -18.37 1.45 -1.49
C VAL A 133 -18.70 0.01 -1.87
N LEU A 134 -19.83 -0.17 -2.57
CA LEU A 134 -20.37 -1.51 -2.88
C LEU A 134 -19.96 -2.03 -4.27
N VAL A 135 -19.63 -1.11 -5.18
CA VAL A 135 -19.31 -1.42 -6.59
C VAL A 135 -18.04 -0.69 -7.00
N ASN A 136 -17.33 -1.25 -7.98
CA ASN A 136 -16.10 -0.64 -8.49
C ASN A 136 -16.43 0.69 -9.22
N PRO A 137 -16.06 1.87 -8.67
CA PRO A 137 -16.43 3.16 -9.25
C PRO A 137 -15.70 3.45 -10.56
N LEU A 138 -14.64 2.70 -10.89
CA LEU A 138 -13.87 2.88 -12.12
C LEU A 138 -14.62 2.39 -13.37
N LEU A 139 -15.61 1.51 -13.22
CA LEU A 139 -16.36 0.95 -14.35
C LEU A 139 -17.15 2.01 -15.11
N GLU A 140 -17.77 2.93 -14.38
CA GLU A 140 -18.50 4.08 -14.95
C GLU A 140 -17.59 5.06 -15.70
N ARG A 141 -16.26 4.91 -15.54
CA ARG A 141 -15.22 5.77 -16.11
C ARG A 141 -14.48 5.11 -17.28
N GLY A 142 -15.00 3.98 -17.76
CA GLY A 142 -14.48 3.25 -18.91
C GLY A 142 -13.22 2.42 -18.61
N TYR A 143 -12.98 2.09 -17.34
CA TYR A 143 -11.91 1.18 -16.96
C TYR A 143 -12.39 -0.26 -17.08
N ARG A 144 -11.50 -1.16 -17.50
CA ARG A 144 -11.68 -2.60 -17.39
C ARG A 144 -11.51 -3.02 -15.93
N ASP A 145 -12.45 -3.81 -15.41
CA ASP A 145 -12.36 -4.34 -14.06
C ASP A 145 -11.16 -5.27 -13.90
N THR A 146 -10.34 -5.00 -12.89
CA THR A 146 -9.23 -5.87 -12.48
C THR A 146 -9.25 -6.10 -10.97
N SER A 147 -10.41 -5.91 -10.34
CA SER A 147 -10.60 -5.99 -8.90
C SER A 147 -10.25 -7.37 -8.35
N ILE A 148 -9.70 -7.36 -7.14
CA ILE A 148 -9.42 -8.55 -6.34
C ILE A 148 -9.90 -8.28 -4.92
N HIS A 149 -9.43 -9.06 -3.95
CA HIS A 149 -9.69 -8.80 -2.54
C HIS A 149 -8.39 -8.53 -1.79
N THR A 150 -8.51 -8.02 -0.57
CA THR A 150 -7.42 -7.92 0.39
C THR A 150 -7.86 -8.47 1.75
N SER A 151 -6.91 -8.86 2.59
CA SER A 151 -7.19 -9.28 3.97
C SER A 151 -6.87 -8.14 4.93
N CYS A 152 -7.87 -7.72 5.71
CA CYS A 152 -7.75 -6.65 6.69
C CYS A 152 -8.17 -7.14 8.08
N VAL A 153 -7.27 -7.05 9.04
CA VAL A 153 -7.55 -7.40 10.44
C VAL A 153 -8.09 -6.17 11.16
N ASP A 154 -9.26 -6.31 11.78
CA ASP A 154 -9.77 -5.36 12.77
C ASP A 154 -9.04 -5.55 14.11
N LEU A 155 -8.12 -4.63 14.42
CA LEU A 155 -7.29 -4.63 15.62
C LEU A 155 -8.02 -4.11 16.88
N THR A 156 -9.27 -3.65 16.75
CA THR A 156 -10.06 -3.23 17.93
C THR A 156 -10.43 -4.43 18.82
N GLN A 157 -10.56 -5.62 18.23
CA GLN A 157 -10.81 -6.88 18.93
C GLN A 157 -9.69 -7.25 19.91
N ILE A 158 -10.03 -7.92 21.00
CA ILE A 158 -9.04 -8.40 21.98
C ILE A 158 -8.09 -9.45 21.37
N GLU A 159 -6.85 -9.51 21.85
CA GLU A 159 -5.81 -10.38 21.29
C GLU A 159 -6.21 -11.85 21.21
N GLU A 160 -6.92 -12.36 22.21
CA GLU A 160 -7.42 -13.74 22.20
C GLU A 160 -8.32 -13.99 20.98
N THR A 161 -9.24 -13.07 20.68
CA THR A 161 -10.12 -13.17 19.51
C THR A 161 -9.34 -13.08 18.21
N LEU A 162 -8.36 -12.16 18.13
CA LEU A 162 -7.48 -12.03 16.97
C LEU A 162 -6.74 -13.34 16.68
N LEU A 163 -6.13 -13.91 17.73
CA LEU A 163 -5.42 -15.17 17.63
C LEU A 163 -6.37 -16.29 17.20
N GLN A 164 -7.54 -16.42 17.84
CA GLN A 164 -8.54 -17.44 17.53
C GLN A 164 -9.02 -17.41 16.07
N LYS A 165 -9.15 -16.23 15.47
CA LYS A 165 -9.55 -16.06 14.05
C LYS A 165 -8.48 -16.55 13.05
N MET A 166 -7.21 -16.62 13.43
CA MET A 166 -6.16 -17.14 12.56
C MET A 166 -6.35 -18.64 12.27
N ALA A 167 -5.76 -19.14 11.18
CA ALA A 167 -5.76 -20.57 10.90
C ALA A 167 -5.08 -21.38 12.02
N SER A 168 -5.63 -22.56 12.37
CA SER A 168 -5.17 -23.38 13.50
C SER A 168 -3.66 -23.66 13.50
N ARG A 169 -3.06 -23.85 12.31
CA ARG A 169 -1.62 -24.07 12.18
C ARG A 169 -0.79 -22.83 12.54
N ARG A 170 -1.25 -21.62 12.21
CA ARG A 170 -0.59 -20.35 12.54
C ARG A 170 -0.61 -20.12 14.05
N ARG A 171 -1.78 -20.28 14.68
CA ARG A 171 -1.92 -20.22 16.14
C ARG A 171 -0.93 -21.16 16.83
N ARG A 172 -0.81 -22.40 16.35
CA ARG A 172 0.13 -23.39 16.91
C ARG A 172 1.58 -22.92 16.82
N TYR A 173 2.01 -22.34 15.70
CA TYR A 173 3.37 -21.83 15.56
C TYR A 173 3.64 -20.66 16.50
N ILE A 174 2.71 -19.71 16.58
CA ILE A 174 2.81 -18.55 17.46
C ILE A 174 2.92 -18.99 18.93
N THR A 175 1.95 -19.77 19.42
CA THR A 175 1.93 -20.22 20.82
C THR A 175 3.12 -21.11 21.17
N ALA A 176 3.61 -21.93 20.22
CA ALA A 176 4.81 -22.72 20.44
C ALA A 176 6.05 -21.83 20.61
N ALA A 177 6.24 -20.86 19.71
CA ALA A 177 7.36 -19.94 19.74
C ALA A 177 7.36 -19.04 20.99
N GLU A 178 6.19 -18.55 21.41
CA GLU A 178 6.03 -17.77 22.65
C GLU A 178 6.41 -18.60 23.88
N ARG A 179 5.94 -19.84 23.97
CA ARG A 179 6.22 -20.72 25.12
C ARG A 179 7.70 -21.06 25.24
N THR A 180 8.40 -21.25 24.13
CA THR A 180 9.83 -21.62 24.12
C THR A 180 10.74 -20.41 24.07
N GLY A 181 10.21 -19.21 23.85
CA GLY A 181 10.99 -18.00 23.64
C GLY A 181 11.94 -18.14 22.43
N THR A 182 11.48 -18.74 21.33
CA THR A 182 12.35 -19.06 20.17
C THR A 182 12.86 -17.81 19.45
N TYR A 183 12.06 -16.75 19.42
CA TYR A 183 12.34 -15.55 18.65
C TYR A 183 12.30 -14.30 19.51
N SER A 184 13.10 -13.32 19.10
CA SER A 184 13.02 -11.92 19.53
C SER A 184 12.59 -11.10 18.32
N VAL A 185 11.53 -10.30 18.51
CA VAL A 185 11.01 -9.39 17.50
C VAL A 185 11.13 -7.97 18.00
N GLU A 186 11.68 -7.11 17.16
CA GLU A 186 11.91 -5.70 17.43
C GLU A 186 11.13 -4.87 16.43
N VAL A 187 10.43 -3.85 16.91
CA VAL A 187 9.68 -2.90 16.10
C VAL A 187 10.37 -1.54 16.22
N PHE A 188 10.70 -0.96 15.07
CA PHE A 188 11.36 0.32 14.94
C PHE A 188 10.42 1.31 14.26
N ASP A 189 10.16 2.41 14.95
CA ASP A 189 9.35 3.55 14.51
C ASP A 189 10.23 4.77 14.23
N ALA A 190 9.60 5.93 13.98
CA ALA A 190 10.29 7.20 13.73
C ALA A 190 11.28 7.61 14.83
N HIS A 191 11.07 7.17 16.08
CA HIS A 191 11.88 7.57 17.23
C HIS A 191 13.03 6.59 17.51
N THR A 192 12.88 5.34 17.09
CA THR A 192 13.79 4.24 17.42
C THR A 192 14.60 3.75 16.22
N ILE A 193 14.19 4.07 14.99
CA ILE A 193 14.92 3.69 13.79
C ILE A 193 16.28 4.41 13.71
N THR A 194 17.34 3.64 13.44
CA THR A 194 18.66 4.18 13.09
C THR A 194 19.03 3.79 11.65
N LYS A 195 20.04 4.46 11.09
CA LYS A 195 20.52 4.11 9.75
C LYS A 195 21.07 2.68 9.75
N GLU A 196 21.78 2.29 10.78
CA GLU A 196 22.42 0.96 10.91
C GLU A 196 21.37 -0.15 10.96
N VAL A 197 20.28 0.04 11.71
CA VAL A 197 19.16 -0.91 11.76
C VAL A 197 18.49 -1.01 10.38
N PHE A 198 18.28 0.12 9.72
CA PHE A 198 17.67 0.13 8.39
C PHE A 198 18.58 -0.52 7.33
N ASP A 199 19.89 -0.25 7.37
CA ASP A 199 20.87 -0.86 6.48
C ASP A 199 20.88 -2.40 6.63
N ALA A 200 20.74 -2.91 7.87
CA ALA A 200 20.62 -4.34 8.13
C ALA A 200 19.37 -4.94 7.46
N TYR A 201 18.26 -4.21 7.41
CA TYR A 201 17.07 -4.63 6.68
C TYR A 201 17.28 -4.61 5.16
N VAL A 202 17.93 -3.57 4.62
CA VAL A 202 18.23 -3.46 3.18
C VAL A 202 19.13 -4.62 2.73
N GLU A 203 20.13 -4.97 3.53
CA GLU A 203 20.98 -6.14 3.31
C GLU A 203 20.16 -7.44 3.32
N LEU A 204 19.33 -7.63 4.35
CA LEU A 204 18.44 -8.79 4.46
C LEU A 204 17.52 -8.91 3.23
N TYR A 205 16.92 -7.80 2.80
CA TYR A 205 16.02 -7.75 1.66
C TYR A 205 16.73 -8.09 0.34
N SER A 206 17.92 -7.53 0.13
CA SER A 206 18.75 -7.81 -1.06
C SER A 206 19.21 -9.28 -1.09
N ASN A 207 19.61 -9.82 0.06
CA ASN A 207 19.98 -11.24 0.20
C ASN A 207 18.79 -12.17 -0.06
N ALA A 208 17.59 -11.81 0.40
CA ALA A 208 16.38 -12.54 0.07
C ALA A 208 16.08 -12.47 -1.44
N ALA A 209 16.21 -11.31 -2.08
CA ALA A 209 15.97 -11.19 -3.51
C ALA A 209 17.06 -11.85 -4.38
N GLY A 210 18.25 -12.10 -3.83
CA GLY A 210 19.41 -12.60 -4.58
C GLY A 210 20.05 -11.54 -5.50
N ARG A 211 19.64 -10.27 -5.35
CA ARG A 211 20.13 -9.12 -6.11
C ARG A 211 19.86 -7.84 -5.33
N VAL A 212 20.57 -6.76 -5.66
CA VAL A 212 20.18 -5.43 -5.21
C VAL A 212 18.83 -5.09 -5.86
N VAL A 213 17.81 -4.86 -5.03
CA VAL A 213 16.45 -4.54 -5.50
C VAL A 213 16.20 -3.04 -5.51
N TRP A 214 16.73 -2.33 -4.52
CA TRP A 214 16.45 -0.92 -4.29
C TRP A 214 17.64 -0.07 -4.71
N SER A 215 17.35 0.98 -5.49
CA SER A 215 18.30 2.04 -5.77
C SER A 215 18.56 2.85 -4.49
N GLU A 216 19.66 3.60 -4.43
CA GLU A 216 19.95 4.48 -3.30
C GLU A 216 18.82 5.49 -3.02
N PRO A 217 18.21 6.16 -4.03
CA PRO A 217 17.04 7.00 -3.81
C PRO A 217 15.86 6.25 -3.17
N HIS A 218 15.59 5.01 -3.60
CA HIS A 218 14.50 4.21 -3.04
C HIS A 218 14.77 3.81 -1.58
N THR A 219 16.00 3.42 -1.29
CA THR A 219 16.47 3.11 0.07
C THR A 219 16.30 4.33 0.99
N GLN A 220 16.76 5.51 0.56
CA GLN A 220 16.61 6.74 1.33
C GLN A 220 15.15 7.16 1.48
N GLY A 221 14.34 7.02 0.42
CA GLY A 221 12.90 7.29 0.44
C GLY A 221 12.15 6.43 1.44
N THR A 222 12.51 5.14 1.52
CA THR A 222 11.91 4.20 2.47
C THR A 222 12.29 4.53 3.92
N LEU A 223 13.56 4.90 4.19
CA LEU A 223 13.97 5.36 5.51
C LEU A 223 13.26 6.67 5.90
N ASN A 224 13.08 7.59 4.94
CA ASN A 224 12.36 8.84 5.17
C ASN A 224 10.89 8.59 5.51
N LEU A 225 10.25 7.58 4.91
CA LEU A 225 8.89 7.18 5.24
C LEU A 225 8.76 6.79 6.73
N ILE A 226 9.71 6.00 7.26
CA ILE A 226 9.73 5.63 8.69
C ILE A 226 9.96 6.88 9.56
N ARG A 227 10.97 7.70 9.21
CA ARG A 227 11.32 8.91 9.97
C ARG A 227 10.20 9.95 10.02
N ALA A 228 9.34 9.98 9.00
CA ALA A 228 8.16 10.82 8.95
C ALA A 228 7.00 10.29 9.81
N GLY A 229 7.14 9.13 10.46
CA GLY A 229 6.06 8.48 11.21
C GLY A 229 5.04 7.77 10.32
N ALA A 230 5.30 7.67 9.01
CA ALA A 230 4.43 7.03 8.03
C ALA A 230 4.80 5.56 7.77
N GLY A 231 5.73 5.00 8.55
CA GLY A 231 6.11 3.60 8.46
C GLY A 231 6.74 3.02 9.72
N LEU A 232 6.77 1.70 9.78
CA LEU A 232 7.47 0.91 10.79
C LEU A 232 8.35 -0.12 10.10
N LEU A 233 9.46 -0.46 10.74
CA LEU A 233 10.28 -1.61 10.39
C LEU A 233 10.19 -2.64 11.51
N VAL A 234 9.81 -3.88 11.18
CA VAL A 234 9.81 -4.98 12.14
C VAL A 234 10.86 -6.00 11.74
N LEU A 235 11.74 -6.36 12.67
CA LEU A 235 12.83 -7.31 12.46
C LEU A 235 12.73 -8.47 13.45
N LEU A 236 13.01 -9.68 12.97
CA LEU A 236 12.97 -10.90 13.74
C LEU A 236 14.31 -11.62 13.71
N ARG A 237 14.76 -12.07 14.87
CA ARG A 237 15.92 -12.95 15.07
C ARG A 237 15.59 -14.10 15.99
N ALA A 238 16.37 -15.18 15.93
CA ALA A 238 16.26 -16.20 16.97
C ALA A 238 16.85 -15.69 18.28
N SER A 239 16.29 -16.17 19.39
CA SER A 239 16.73 -15.75 20.72
C SER A 239 18.19 -16.11 20.96
N GLY A 240 18.98 -15.12 21.38
CA GLY A 240 20.41 -15.27 21.62
C GLY A 240 21.29 -15.12 20.37
N GLU A 241 20.71 -14.93 19.18
CA GLU A 241 21.47 -14.63 17.96
C GLU A 241 21.53 -13.12 17.71
N SER A 242 22.61 -12.65 17.07
CA SER A 242 22.76 -11.24 16.69
C SER A 242 22.12 -10.92 15.33
N GLY A 243 22.08 -11.89 14.41
CA GLY A 243 21.63 -11.69 13.03
C GLY A 243 20.11 -11.79 12.86
N TYR A 244 19.57 -10.88 12.06
CA TYR A 244 18.16 -10.92 11.66
C TYR A 244 17.90 -12.02 10.62
N ARG A 245 16.81 -12.76 10.82
CA ARG A 245 16.35 -13.85 9.92
C ARG A 245 15.23 -13.40 8.99
N ALA A 246 14.43 -12.44 9.43
CA ALA A 246 13.36 -11.86 8.66
C ALA A 246 13.12 -10.40 9.04
N GLY A 247 12.47 -9.68 8.13
CA GLY A 247 11.98 -8.34 8.40
C GLY A 247 10.85 -7.96 7.45
N HIS A 248 10.03 -7.01 7.85
CA HIS A 248 9.05 -6.39 6.97
C HIS A 248 8.77 -4.94 7.34
N MET A 249 8.29 -4.21 6.34
CA MET A 249 7.92 -2.82 6.40
C MET A 249 6.41 -2.71 6.46
N VAL A 250 5.92 -1.83 7.34
CA VAL A 250 4.51 -1.49 7.47
C VAL A 250 4.33 -0.02 7.18
N MET A 251 3.36 0.35 6.36
CA MET A 251 2.95 1.75 6.17
C MET A 251 1.87 2.14 7.15
N LEU A 252 1.90 3.39 7.63
CA LEU A 252 1.01 3.92 8.65
C LEU A 252 0.37 5.23 8.19
N TYR A 253 -0.93 5.38 8.44
CA TYR A 253 -1.65 6.64 8.33
C TYR A 253 -2.98 6.52 9.10
N LYS A 254 -3.64 7.61 9.47
CA LYS A 254 -5.01 7.63 10.08
C LYS A 254 -5.40 6.39 10.92
N GLN A 255 -4.53 5.96 11.85
CA GLN A 255 -4.72 4.78 12.71
C GLN A 255 -5.07 3.47 11.97
N ARG A 256 -4.58 3.27 10.75
CA ARG A 256 -4.60 1.98 10.04
C ARG A 256 -3.23 1.72 9.42
N ALA A 257 -2.97 0.46 9.10
CA ALA A 257 -1.65 -0.01 8.71
C ALA A 257 -1.73 -0.94 7.48
N TYR A 258 -0.66 -0.96 6.68
CA TYR A 258 -0.53 -1.82 5.50
C TYR A 258 0.81 -2.55 5.47
N ASP A 259 0.81 -3.87 5.33
CA ASP A 259 2.01 -4.70 5.14
C ASP A 259 2.62 -4.46 3.75
N LEU A 260 3.67 -3.63 3.68
CA LEU A 260 4.24 -3.15 2.43
C LEU A 260 5.15 -4.17 1.77
N SER A 261 6.16 -4.63 2.49
CA SER A 261 7.17 -5.52 1.91
C SER A 261 7.83 -6.36 2.98
N SER A 262 8.11 -7.62 2.67
CA SER A 262 8.71 -8.57 3.61
C SER A 262 9.87 -9.32 2.96
N ALA A 263 10.81 -9.73 3.80
CA ALA A 263 11.93 -10.56 3.41
C ALA A 263 12.26 -11.58 4.50
N ILE A 264 12.62 -12.78 4.05
CA ILE A 264 13.11 -13.88 4.89
C ILE A 264 14.39 -14.38 4.23
N VAL A 265 15.45 -14.50 5.03
CA VAL A 265 16.74 -15.04 4.57
C VAL A 265 16.51 -16.42 3.93
N PRO A 266 17.10 -16.71 2.75
CA PRO A 266 16.79 -17.91 1.98
C PRO A 266 16.84 -19.23 2.76
N ALA A 267 17.81 -19.37 3.68
CA ALA A 267 17.99 -20.57 4.51
C ALA A 267 16.78 -20.87 5.42
N TYR A 268 16.00 -19.86 5.80
CA TYR A 268 14.88 -19.99 6.75
C TYR A 268 13.50 -19.89 6.08
N ARG A 269 13.41 -19.90 4.74
CA ARG A 269 12.12 -19.75 4.03
C ARG A 269 11.12 -20.87 4.30
N HIS A 270 11.63 -22.04 4.68
CA HIS A 270 10.82 -23.20 5.02
C HIS A 270 10.35 -23.18 6.48
N ASP A 271 10.86 -22.23 7.29
CA ASP A 271 10.47 -22.03 8.68
C ASP A 271 9.16 -21.26 8.72
N HIS A 272 8.06 -22.01 8.69
CA HIS A 272 6.71 -21.47 8.56
C HIS A 272 6.24 -20.66 9.79
N ASP A 273 6.96 -20.75 10.91
CA ASP A 273 6.72 -20.02 12.15
C ASP A 273 7.24 -18.59 12.09
N ILE A 274 8.39 -18.32 11.45
CA ILE A 274 8.98 -16.97 11.36
C ILE A 274 7.97 -15.93 10.88
N GLY A 275 7.35 -16.17 9.72
CA GLY A 275 6.36 -15.24 9.18
C GLY A 275 5.10 -15.13 10.03
N ALA A 276 4.71 -16.21 10.72
CA ALA A 276 3.53 -16.20 11.59
C ALA A 276 3.77 -15.36 12.86
N VAL A 277 4.94 -15.53 13.48
CA VAL A 277 5.35 -14.78 14.67
C VAL A 277 5.52 -13.30 14.33
N MET A 278 6.23 -12.96 13.26
CA MET A 278 6.48 -11.57 12.87
C MET A 278 5.17 -10.79 12.63
N GLN A 279 4.21 -11.39 11.92
CA GLN A 279 2.90 -10.76 11.69
C GLN A 279 2.09 -10.63 12.98
N TRP A 280 2.15 -11.62 13.89
CA TRP A 280 1.50 -11.55 15.19
C TRP A 280 2.04 -10.42 16.06
N GLU A 281 3.37 -10.30 16.16
CA GLU A 281 4.01 -9.21 16.91
C GLU A 281 3.68 -7.84 16.33
N SER A 282 3.58 -7.74 15.00
CA SER A 282 3.16 -6.51 14.33
C SER A 282 1.72 -6.15 14.70
N MET A 283 0.79 -7.11 14.67
CA MET A 283 -0.59 -6.89 15.09
C MET A 283 -0.66 -6.42 16.54
N ARG A 284 0.11 -7.03 17.45
CA ARG A 284 0.16 -6.61 18.86
C ARG A 284 0.71 -5.20 19.00
N TYR A 285 1.84 -4.89 18.38
CA TYR A 285 2.41 -3.54 18.44
C TYR A 285 1.42 -2.50 17.93
N LEU A 286 0.86 -2.71 16.73
CA LEU A 286 -0.11 -1.80 16.11
C LEU A 286 -1.33 -1.59 17.01
N LYS A 287 -1.89 -2.68 17.58
CA LYS A 287 -3.01 -2.59 18.52
C LYS A 287 -2.66 -1.75 19.75
N HIS A 288 -1.53 -2.01 20.40
CA HIS A 288 -1.10 -1.28 21.59
C HIS A 288 -0.80 0.20 21.27
N SER A 289 -0.41 0.50 20.04
CA SER A 289 -0.21 1.87 19.52
C SER A 289 -1.50 2.54 19.02
N GLY A 290 -2.67 1.94 19.25
CA GLY A 290 -3.97 2.54 18.94
C GLY A 290 -4.43 2.40 17.49
N TYR A 291 -3.78 1.56 16.68
CA TYR A 291 -4.25 1.30 15.32
C TYR A 291 -5.49 0.41 15.35
N SER A 292 -6.45 0.75 14.48
CA SER A 292 -7.75 0.08 14.38
C SER A 292 -7.76 -1.04 13.34
N HIS A 293 -6.97 -0.91 12.27
CA HIS A 293 -6.98 -1.85 11.15
C HIS A 293 -5.57 -2.15 10.65
N TYR A 294 -5.36 -3.38 10.19
CA TYR A 294 -4.12 -3.82 9.55
C TYR A 294 -4.40 -4.63 8.29
N GLU A 295 -4.16 -4.03 7.13
CA GLU A 295 -4.23 -4.70 5.84
C GLU A 295 -2.96 -5.54 5.62
N ILE A 296 -3.09 -6.86 5.76
CA ILE A 296 -2.01 -7.84 5.56
C ILE A 296 -1.71 -8.01 4.06
N GLY A 297 -2.70 -7.71 3.21
CA GLY A 297 -2.52 -7.48 1.79
C GLY A 297 -3.32 -8.41 0.89
N TRP A 298 -2.96 -8.36 -0.39
CA TRP A 298 -3.83 -8.78 -1.48
C TRP A 298 -4.06 -10.30 -1.55
N LEU A 299 -5.31 -10.65 -1.80
CA LEU A 299 -5.82 -12.00 -2.00
C LEU A 299 -6.03 -12.24 -3.49
N LEU A 300 -5.02 -12.81 -4.13
CA LEU A 300 -4.97 -13.07 -5.56
C LEU A 300 -5.82 -14.29 -5.93
N PRO A 301 -6.56 -14.24 -7.05
CA PRO A 301 -7.24 -15.39 -7.62
C PRO A 301 -6.28 -16.56 -7.89
N GLN A 302 -6.80 -17.78 -7.80
CA GLN A 302 -6.05 -19.00 -8.15
C GLN A 302 -6.12 -19.25 -9.68
N THR A 303 -5.66 -18.28 -10.47
CA THR A 303 -5.59 -18.36 -11.94
C THR A 303 -4.15 -18.57 -12.40
N GLU A 304 -3.96 -18.99 -13.66
CA GLU A 304 -2.63 -19.18 -14.27
C GLU A 304 -1.89 -17.85 -14.53
N GLU A 305 -2.60 -16.72 -14.51
CA GLU A 305 -2.04 -15.37 -14.68
C GLU A 305 -1.00 -15.02 -13.60
N TYR A 306 -1.13 -15.58 -12.40
CA TYR A 306 -0.22 -15.34 -11.30
C TYR A 306 0.80 -16.47 -11.18
N SER A 307 2.02 -16.14 -10.77
CA SER A 307 3.03 -17.15 -10.48
C SER A 307 2.67 -18.00 -9.24
N HIS A 308 3.25 -19.19 -9.13
CA HIS A 308 3.12 -20.02 -7.92
C HIS A 308 3.57 -19.26 -6.66
N LYS A 309 4.60 -18.42 -6.78
CA LYS A 309 5.11 -17.58 -5.69
C LYS A 309 4.05 -16.58 -5.22
N GLU A 310 3.42 -15.85 -6.13
CA GLU A 310 2.39 -14.87 -5.81
C GLU A 310 1.16 -15.53 -5.17
N ARG A 311 0.70 -16.65 -5.72
CA ARG A 311 -0.40 -17.43 -5.11
C ARG A 311 -0.04 -17.93 -3.71
N SER A 312 1.20 -18.34 -3.49
CA SER A 312 1.68 -18.77 -2.16
C SER A 312 1.71 -17.62 -1.16
N ILE A 313 2.13 -16.42 -1.58
CA ILE A 313 2.11 -15.21 -0.75
C ILE A 313 0.67 -14.83 -0.40
N SER A 314 -0.22 -14.80 -1.38
CA SER A 314 -1.66 -14.55 -1.18
C SER A 314 -2.27 -15.54 -0.18
N HIS A 315 -1.98 -16.83 -0.35
CA HIS A 315 -2.47 -17.86 0.57
C HIS A 315 -1.89 -17.65 1.98
N PHE A 316 -0.61 -17.31 2.12
CA PHE A 316 -0.03 -17.00 3.43
C PHE A 316 -0.79 -15.87 4.14
N LYS A 317 -1.08 -14.78 3.42
CA LYS A 317 -1.79 -13.60 3.96
C LYS A 317 -3.21 -13.91 4.42
N SER A 318 -3.91 -14.83 3.74
CA SER A 318 -5.28 -15.21 4.12
C SER A 318 -5.39 -15.99 5.43
N LEU A 319 -4.28 -16.41 6.04
CA LEU A 319 -4.27 -17.29 7.22
C LEU A 319 -4.30 -16.54 8.57
N PHE A 320 -4.36 -15.21 8.54
CA PHE A 320 -4.26 -14.36 9.73
C PHE A 320 -5.61 -13.85 10.27
N GLY A 321 -6.73 -14.38 9.76
CA GLY A 321 -8.04 -14.12 10.33
C GLY A 321 -8.61 -12.73 10.04
N GLY A 322 -8.05 -12.02 9.06
CA GLY A 322 -8.58 -10.75 8.58
C GLY A 322 -9.88 -10.93 7.78
N GLU A 323 -10.71 -9.91 7.80
CA GLU A 323 -11.88 -9.77 6.95
C GLU A 323 -11.45 -9.58 5.49
N VAL A 324 -12.29 -10.07 4.58
CA VAL A 324 -12.04 -9.97 3.15
C VAL A 324 -12.70 -8.68 2.66
N LEU A 325 -11.88 -7.69 2.35
CA LEU A 325 -12.35 -6.42 1.78
C LEU A 325 -12.19 -6.42 0.26
N PRO A 326 -13.09 -5.76 -0.49
CA PRO A 326 -12.88 -5.55 -1.91
C PRO A 326 -11.66 -4.64 -2.10
N LEU A 327 -10.81 -5.00 -3.06
CA LEU A 327 -9.80 -4.11 -3.61
C LEU A 327 -10.24 -3.76 -5.02
N PHE A 328 -11.03 -2.69 -5.13
CA PHE A 328 -11.53 -2.23 -6.42
C PHE A 328 -10.37 -1.70 -7.26
N ARG A 329 -10.20 -2.24 -8.47
CA ARG A 329 -9.13 -1.85 -9.38
C ARG A 329 -9.64 -1.74 -10.79
N GLY A 330 -9.01 -0.88 -11.56
CA GLY A 330 -9.34 -0.67 -12.96
C GLY A 330 -8.11 -0.37 -13.78
N GLU A 331 -8.12 -0.80 -15.03
CA GLU A 331 -7.13 -0.42 -16.02
C GLU A 331 -7.82 0.16 -17.26
N LYS A 332 -7.27 1.26 -17.77
CA LYS A 332 -7.75 1.92 -18.99
C LYS A 332 -6.59 2.11 -19.95
N TYR A 333 -6.81 1.78 -21.21
CA TYR A 333 -5.80 1.83 -22.28
C TYR A 333 -6.07 3.01 -23.21
N TYR A 334 -5.01 3.70 -23.64
CA TYR A 334 -5.08 4.87 -24.52
C TYR A 334 -4.61 4.58 -25.95
N ASN A 335 -3.81 3.52 -26.14
CA ASN A 335 -3.40 3.05 -27.46
C ASN A 335 -4.13 1.74 -27.81
N ILE A 336 -4.85 1.74 -28.94
CA ILE A 336 -5.76 0.65 -29.34
C ILE A 336 -4.98 -0.59 -29.86
N GLU A 337 -3.78 -0.43 -30.40
CA GLU A 337 -3.03 -1.54 -31.01
C GLU A 337 -2.56 -2.62 -30.01
N GLU A 338 -2.43 -2.30 -28.72
CA GLU A 338 -2.07 -3.27 -27.67
C GLU A 338 -3.29 -3.83 -26.91
N SER A 339 -4.48 -3.24 -27.09
CA SER A 339 -5.72 -3.72 -26.44
C SER A 339 -6.21 -5.08 -26.93
N LEU A 340 -5.60 -5.60 -28.01
CA LEU A 340 -5.90 -6.89 -28.64
C LEU A 340 -4.80 -7.95 -28.40
N ILE A 341 -3.76 -7.64 -27.61
CA ILE A 341 -2.67 -8.58 -27.31
C ILE A 341 -2.67 -8.86 -25.81
N VAL A 342 -3.65 -9.64 -25.34
CA VAL A 342 -3.54 -10.47 -24.13
C VAL A 342 -4.10 -11.84 -24.46
#